data_AF-A0A1G7KP35-F1
#
_entry.id   AF-A0A1G7KP35-F1
#
_cell.length_a   1.000
_cell.length_b   1.000
_cell.length_c   1.000
_cell.angle_alpha   90.00
_cell.angle_beta   90.00
_cell.angle_gamma   90.00
#
_symmetry.space_group_name_H-M   'P 1'
#
loop_
_entity.id
_entity.type
_entity.pdbx_description
1 polymer ?
#
loop_
_entity_poly.entity_id
_entity_poly.type
_entity_poly.pdbx_seq_one_letter_code
_entity_poly.pdbx_strand_id
1 'polypeptide(L)'
;MRASPRRSELVLLVFLAVVFAVSATVVIGSVVHIQRAGLTVEGIEDGAVVTAEAVPGISVTAEDPGVLDRVEVLVDDAVIATRREWDRLTLAGFEPQEGDHTLLARVRNATPLLLDAKVEHAFTITRCD
;
A
#
# COMPACT_ATOMS: atom_id res chain seq x y z
N MET A 1 -15.81 -46.59 6.66
CA MET A 1 -15.32 -46.56 8.06
C MET A 1 -15.01 -45.12 8.40
N ARG A 2 -15.78 -44.47 9.29
CA ARG A 2 -15.40 -43.16 9.84
C ARG A 2 -14.36 -43.44 10.92
N ALA A 3 -13.09 -43.18 10.62
CA ALA A 3 -12.04 -43.21 11.63
C ALA A 3 -12.35 -42.09 12.64
N SER A 4 -12.60 -42.45 13.90
CA SER A 4 -12.68 -41.44 14.96
C SER A 4 -11.33 -40.74 15.04
N PRO A 5 -11.28 -39.40 14.97
CA PRO A 5 -10.02 -38.67 15.01
C PRO A 5 -9.33 -38.94 16.34
N ARG A 6 -8.03 -39.23 16.28
CA ARG A 6 -7.23 -39.45 17.49
C ARG A 6 -7.13 -38.13 18.26
N ARG A 7 -7.00 -38.17 19.59
CA ARG A 7 -6.88 -36.95 20.43
C ARG A 7 -5.80 -35.97 19.92
N SER A 8 -4.71 -36.49 19.35
CA SER A 8 -3.63 -35.69 18.74
C SER A 8 -4.08 -34.91 17.49
N GLU A 9 -4.99 -35.47 16.71
CA GLU A 9 -5.53 -34.86 15.49
C GLU A 9 -6.50 -33.72 15.84
N LEU A 10 -7.30 -33.89 16.89
CA LEU A 10 -8.16 -32.84 17.42
C LEU A 10 -7.34 -31.63 17.94
N VAL A 11 -6.22 -31.88 18.63
CA VAL A 11 -5.34 -30.80 19.10
C VAL A 11 -4.70 -30.05 17.93
N LEU A 12 -4.28 -30.77 16.88
CA LEU A 12 -3.72 -30.17 15.68
C LEU A 12 -4.75 -29.28 14.96
N LEU A 13 -6.01 -29.74 14.85
CA LEU A 13 -7.08 -28.96 14.22
C LEU A 13 -7.41 -27.69 15.01
N VAL A 14 -7.44 -27.76 16.34
CA VAL A 14 -7.64 -26.57 17.19
C VAL A 14 -6.47 -25.60 17.03
N PHE A 15 -5.24 -26.10 17.02
CA PHE A 15 -4.06 -25.26 16.79
C PHE A 15 -4.12 -24.57 15.42
N LEU A 16 -4.46 -25.30 14.36
CA LEU A 16 -4.59 -24.75 13.01
C LEU A 16 -5.71 -23.70 12.94
N ALA A 17 -6.85 -23.94 13.59
CA ALA A 17 -7.94 -22.99 13.65
C ALA A 17 -7.56 -21.69 14.38
N VAL A 18 -6.80 -21.80 15.48
CA VAL A 18 -6.28 -20.64 16.21
C VAL A 18 -5.27 -19.87 15.36
N VAL A 19 -4.31 -20.55 14.74
CA VAL A 19 -3.35 -19.91 13.81
C VAL A 19 -4.09 -19.21 12.68
N PHE A 20 -5.07 -19.88 12.06
CA PHE A 20 -5.87 -19.28 10.99
C PHE A 20 -6.68 -18.06 11.48
N ALA A 21 -7.28 -18.12 12.66
CA ALA A 21 -8.02 -16.99 13.23
C ALA A 21 -7.11 -15.79 13.55
N VAL A 22 -5.91 -16.04 14.10
CA VAL A 22 -4.90 -15.00 14.38
C VAL A 22 -4.37 -14.41 13.07
N SER A 23 -4.02 -15.25 12.09
CA SER A 23 -3.56 -14.80 10.77
C SER A 23 -4.65 -14.02 10.04
N ALA A 24 -5.91 -14.47 10.08
CA ALA A 24 -7.02 -13.78 9.45
C ALA A 24 -7.29 -12.42 10.11
N THR A 25 -7.18 -12.32 11.44
CA THR A 25 -7.34 -11.04 12.13
C THR A 25 -6.18 -10.08 11.85
N VAL A 26 -4.95 -10.57 11.70
CA VAL A 26 -3.79 -9.76 11.26
C VAL A 26 -3.95 -9.27 9.82
N VAL A 27 -4.39 -10.14 8.90
CA VAL A 27 -4.62 -9.77 7.50
C VAL A 27 -5.78 -8.78 7.37
N ILE A 28 -6.89 -8.98 8.08
CA ILE A 28 -8.05 -8.07 8.08
C ILE A 28 -7.69 -6.73 8.74
N GLY A 29 -6.88 -6.73 9.80
CA GLY A 29 -6.38 -5.50 10.44
C GLY A 29 -5.57 -4.61 9.49
N SER A 30 -4.75 -5.22 8.63
CA SER A 30 -3.99 -4.51 7.59
C SER A 30 -4.88 -3.90 6.51
N VAL A 31 -5.97 -4.57 6.12
CA VAL A 31 -6.90 -4.04 5.10
C VAL A 31 -7.79 -2.93 5.67
N VAL A 32 -8.16 -2.99 6.95
CA VAL A 32 -9.11 -2.03 7.57
C VAL A 32 -8.47 -0.68 7.92
N HIS A 33 -7.14 -0.58 8.10
CA HIS A 33 -6.49 0.70 8.37
C HIS A 33 -6.30 1.61 7.14
N ILE A 34 -6.50 1.07 5.93
CA ILE A 34 -6.54 1.84 4.68
C ILE A 34 -7.72 2.83 4.67
N GLN A 35 -8.80 2.56 5.43
CA GLN A 35 -10.03 3.36 5.40
C GLN A 35 -9.96 4.70 6.15
N ARG A 36 -8.93 5.02 6.95
CA ARG A 36 -8.99 6.21 7.83
C ARG A 36 -8.30 7.47 7.31
N ALA A 37 -7.56 7.39 6.20
CA ALA A 37 -7.07 8.56 5.47
C ALA A 37 -7.53 8.60 4.00
N GLY A 38 -8.11 7.51 3.49
CA GLY A 38 -8.61 7.44 2.12
C GLY A 38 -7.56 7.78 1.06
N LEU A 39 -6.29 7.43 1.31
CA LEU A 39 -5.22 7.66 0.34
C LEU A 39 -5.45 6.77 -0.86
N THR A 40 -5.47 7.36 -2.05
CA THR A 40 -5.62 6.66 -3.32
C THR A 40 -4.49 7.10 -4.24
N VAL A 41 -3.89 6.16 -4.95
CA VAL A 41 -2.95 6.46 -6.03
C VAL A 41 -3.69 6.34 -7.36
N GLU A 42 -3.67 7.40 -8.15
CA GLU A 42 -4.22 7.45 -9.50
C GLU A 42 -3.07 7.39 -10.51
N GLY A 43 -3.30 6.73 -11.64
CA GLY A 43 -2.33 6.63 -12.74
C GLY A 43 -1.44 5.37 -12.73
N ILE A 44 -1.43 4.62 -11.62
CA ILE A 44 -0.83 3.28 -11.54
C ILE A 44 -1.74 2.33 -10.75
N GLU A 45 -1.91 1.12 -11.25
CA GLU A 45 -2.51 0.00 -10.49
C GLU A 45 -1.38 -0.86 -9.89
N ASP A 46 -1.68 -1.65 -8.88
CA ASP A 46 -0.69 -2.57 -8.30
C ASP A 46 -0.29 -3.65 -9.32
N GLY A 47 1.01 -3.77 -9.59
CA GLY A 47 1.59 -4.61 -10.64
C GLY A 47 1.50 -4.04 -12.05
N ALA A 48 1.14 -2.76 -12.21
CA ALA A 48 1.01 -2.15 -13.53
C ALA A 48 2.36 -2.00 -14.23
N VAL A 49 2.36 -2.20 -15.55
CA VAL A 49 3.49 -1.86 -16.41
C VAL A 49 3.19 -0.51 -17.07
N VAL A 50 4.04 0.48 -16.82
CA VAL A 50 3.87 1.85 -17.31
C VAL A 50 5.09 2.30 -18.08
N THR A 51 4.88 3.23 -19.00
CA THR A 51 5.99 3.86 -19.72
C THR A 51 6.54 5.04 -18.91
N ALA A 52 7.81 5.39 -19.12
CA ALA A 52 8.42 6.57 -18.50
C ALA A 52 7.62 7.87 -18.74
N GLU A 53 6.89 7.97 -19.86
CA GLU A 53 6.05 9.13 -20.19
C GLU A 53 4.74 9.19 -19.40
N ALA A 54 4.27 8.06 -18.86
CA ALA A 54 3.05 8.00 -18.06
C ALA A 54 3.28 8.41 -16.59
N VAL A 55 4.53 8.43 -16.14
CA VAL A 55 4.95 8.72 -14.77
C VAL A 55 4.52 10.11 -14.26
N PRO A 56 4.58 11.19 -15.05
CA PRO A 56 4.03 12.48 -14.65
C PRO A 56 2.51 12.47 -14.41
N GLY A 57 1.80 11.48 -14.92
CA GLY A 57 0.37 11.28 -14.69
C GLY A 57 0.03 10.60 -13.36
N ILE A 58 1.04 10.13 -12.62
CA ILE A 58 0.85 9.51 -11.31
C ILE A 58 0.54 10.59 -10.29
N SER A 59 -0.57 10.42 -9.59
CA SER A 59 -0.98 11.35 -8.53
C SER A 59 -1.53 10.64 -7.31
N VAL A 60 -1.39 11.27 -6.16
CA VAL A 60 -1.91 10.77 -4.88
C VAL A 60 -3.03 11.69 -4.43
N THR A 61 -4.20 11.12 -4.17
CA THR A 61 -5.37 11.81 -3.62
C THR A 61 -5.67 11.30 -2.22
N ALA A 62 -6.46 12.07 -1.46
CA ALA A 62 -6.91 11.70 -0.13
C ALA A 62 -8.38 12.08 0.03
N GLU A 63 -9.13 11.30 0.82
CA GLU A 63 -10.53 11.59 1.12
C GLU A 63 -10.69 12.94 1.83
N ASP A 64 -9.74 13.30 2.70
CA ASP A 64 -9.61 14.64 3.28
C ASP A 64 -8.43 15.39 2.64
N PRO A 65 -8.67 16.40 1.78
CA PRO A 65 -7.60 17.18 1.15
C PRO A 65 -6.67 17.90 2.15
N GLY A 66 -7.10 18.10 3.40
CA GLY A 66 -6.28 18.69 4.45
C GLY A 66 -5.15 17.76 4.94
N VAL A 67 -5.23 16.46 4.65
CA VAL A 67 -4.17 15.52 5.03
C VAL A 67 -3.01 15.47 4.03
N LEU A 68 -3.20 15.97 2.81
CA LEU A 68 -2.19 15.95 1.74
C LEU A 68 -0.91 16.70 2.14
N ASP A 69 -1.00 17.74 2.96
CA ASP A 69 0.18 18.48 3.44
C ASP A 69 1.07 17.65 4.38
N ARG A 70 0.58 16.50 4.86
CA ARG A 70 1.30 15.56 5.74
C ARG A 70 1.63 14.25 5.03
N VAL A 71 1.29 14.12 3.75
CA VAL A 71 1.62 12.95 2.94
C VAL A 71 3.07 13.05 2.50
N GLU A 72 3.81 11.99 2.77
CA GLU A 72 5.13 11.74 2.23
C GLU A 72 5.03 10.66 1.16
N VAL A 73 5.56 10.93 -0.02
CA VAL A 73 5.62 9.97 -1.13
C VAL A 73 7.04 9.48 -1.29
N LEU A 74 7.19 8.17 -1.35
CA LEU A 74 8.45 7.48 -1.52
C LEU A 74 8.37 6.61 -2.79
N VAL A 75 9.47 6.53 -3.51
CA VAL A 75 9.69 5.55 -4.58
C VAL A 75 10.96 4.80 -4.24
N ASP A 76 10.90 3.46 -4.15
CA ASP A 76 12.03 2.61 -3.76
C ASP A 76 12.69 3.05 -2.44
N ASP A 77 11.85 3.34 -1.44
CA ASP A 77 12.24 3.88 -0.13
C ASP A 77 12.92 5.28 -0.16
N ALA A 78 13.06 5.91 -1.33
CA ALA A 78 13.57 7.27 -1.48
C ALA A 78 12.42 8.29 -1.47
N VAL A 79 12.54 9.33 -0.64
CA VAL A 79 11.54 10.42 -0.58
C VAL A 79 11.60 11.24 -1.86
N ILE A 80 10.48 11.32 -2.56
CA ILE A 80 10.33 12.06 -3.81
C ILE A 80 9.64 13.40 -3.53
N ALA A 81 10.11 14.45 -4.19
CA ALA A 81 9.44 15.74 -4.12
C ALA A 81 8.06 15.65 -4.78
N THR A 82 7.05 16.23 -4.14
CA THR A 82 5.70 16.30 -4.70
C THR A 82 5.30 17.75 -4.93
N ARG A 83 4.43 17.95 -5.91
CA ARG A 83 3.75 19.22 -6.14
C ARG A 83 2.27 19.05 -5.82
N ARG A 84 1.72 19.98 -5.05
CA ARG A 84 0.27 20.01 -4.81
C ARG A 84 -0.44 20.73 -5.96
N GLU A 85 -1.39 20.04 -6.55
CA GLU A 85 -2.30 20.55 -7.57
C GLU A 85 -3.72 20.35 -7.04
N TRP A 86 -4.28 21.37 -6.41
CA TRP A 86 -5.61 21.35 -5.79
C TRP A 86 -5.76 20.25 -4.73
N ASP A 87 -6.48 19.17 -5.07
CA ASP A 87 -6.85 18.02 -4.25
C ASP A 87 -6.00 16.78 -4.53
N ARG A 88 -4.90 16.93 -5.30
CA ARG A 88 -3.95 15.86 -5.58
C ARG A 88 -2.50 16.30 -5.39
N LEU A 89 -1.64 15.33 -5.12
CA LEU A 89 -0.18 15.47 -5.14
C LEU A 89 0.37 14.78 -6.38
N THR A 90 1.11 15.50 -7.20
CA THR A 90 1.81 14.95 -8.37
C THR A 90 3.29 14.76 -8.05
N LEU A 91 3.91 13.74 -8.64
CA LEU A 91 5.35 13.50 -8.52
C LEU A 91 6.12 14.62 -9.24
N ALA A 92 7.05 15.26 -8.55
CA ALA A 92 7.88 16.33 -9.10
C ALA A 92 9.36 15.95 -9.02
N GLY A 93 10.06 15.99 -10.16
CA GLY A 93 11.50 15.71 -10.19
C GLY A 93 11.88 14.24 -10.00
N PHE A 94 10.93 13.31 -10.18
CA PHE A 94 11.23 11.89 -10.32
C PHE A 94 11.61 11.60 -11.77
N GLU A 95 12.85 11.15 -11.98
CA GLU A 95 13.32 10.66 -13.26
C GLU A 95 13.17 9.13 -13.27
N PRO A 96 12.18 8.59 -14.02
CA PRO A 96 11.90 7.17 -14.01
C PRO A 96 13.04 6.38 -14.67
N GLN A 97 13.58 5.41 -13.92
CA GLN A 97 14.49 4.42 -14.49
C GLN A 97 13.68 3.23 -15.01
N GLU A 98 14.28 2.43 -15.87
CA GLU A 98 13.63 1.20 -16.34
C GLU A 98 13.78 0.11 -15.28
N GLY A 99 12.71 -0.63 -15.01
CA GLY A 99 12.71 -1.72 -14.04
C GLY A 99 11.53 -1.70 -13.09
N ASP A 100 11.63 -2.52 -12.04
CA ASP A 100 10.60 -2.63 -11.00
C ASP A 100 10.78 -1.55 -9.95
N HIS A 101 9.67 -0.91 -9.59
CA HIS A 101 9.60 0.17 -8.63
C HIS A 101 8.46 -0.03 -7.65
N THR A 102 8.60 0.53 -6.45
CA THR A 102 7.54 0.56 -5.44
C THR A 102 7.23 1.99 -5.05
N LEU A 103 5.99 2.43 -5.27
CA LEU A 103 5.48 3.71 -4.78
C LEU A 103 4.79 3.51 -3.44
N LEU A 104 5.22 4.25 -2.42
CA LEU A 104 4.64 4.28 -1.09
C LEU A 104 4.20 5.70 -0.76
N ALA A 105 2.90 5.92 -0.58
CA ALA A 105 2.38 7.16 -0.03
C ALA A 105 1.93 6.92 1.41
N ARG A 106 2.46 7.71 2.35
CA ARG A 106 2.15 7.58 3.78
C ARG A 106 1.83 8.92 4.41
N VAL A 107 0.83 8.95 5.29
CA VAL A 107 0.58 10.08 6.19
C VAL A 107 1.29 9.80 7.50
N ARG A 108 2.26 10.66 7.87
CA ARG A 108 2.91 10.55 9.19
C ARG A 108 1.92 11.00 10.26
N ASN A 109 1.49 10.08 11.12
CA ASN A 109 0.70 10.43 12.29
C ASN A 109 1.60 11.01 13.39
N ALA A 110 1.17 12.11 14.00
CA ALA A 110 1.89 12.73 15.13
C ALA A 110 1.78 11.90 16.43
N THR A 111 0.90 10.90 16.47
CA THR A 111 0.64 10.07 17.64
C THR A 111 1.27 8.69 17.45
N PRO A 112 2.33 8.33 18.20
CA PRO A 112 3.14 7.11 17.95
C PRO A 112 2.41 5.76 18.16
N LEU A 113 1.16 5.78 18.62
CA LEU A 113 0.34 4.58 18.85
C LEU A 113 -0.75 4.37 17.80
N LEU A 114 -0.92 5.31 16.86
CA LEU A 114 -1.82 5.15 15.73
C LEU A 114 -1.03 4.64 14.54
N LEU A 115 -1.52 3.59 13.90
CA LEU A 115 -0.96 3.08 12.64
C LEU A 115 -0.95 4.22 11.61
N ASP A 116 0.20 4.43 10.97
CA ASP A 116 0.30 5.34 9.84
C ASP A 116 -0.61 4.85 8.72
N ALA A 117 -1.40 5.76 8.14
CA ALA A 117 -2.14 5.45 6.94
C ALA A 117 -1.15 5.42 5.77
N LYS A 118 -1.04 4.27 5.11
CA LYS A 118 -0.15 4.08 3.96
C LYS A 118 -0.85 3.31 2.85
N VAL A 119 -0.50 3.67 1.62
CA VAL A 119 -0.85 2.95 0.40
C VAL A 119 0.43 2.66 -0.36
N GLU A 120 0.54 1.44 -0.88
CA GLU A 120 1.72 0.93 -1.56
C GLU A 120 1.28 0.31 -2.88
N HIS A 121 1.98 0.64 -3.96
CA HIS A 121 1.78 0.09 -5.30
C HIS A 121 3.12 -0.32 -5.89
N ALA A 122 3.24 -1.58 -6.28
CA ALA A 122 4.32 -2.03 -7.13
C ALA A 122 4.01 -1.70 -8.60
N PHE A 123 4.99 -1.26 -9.37
CA PHE A 123 4.84 -1.00 -10.80
C PHE A 123 6.17 -1.20 -11.53
N THR A 124 6.10 -1.53 -12.82
CA THR A 124 7.29 -1.72 -13.66
C THR A 124 7.33 -0.62 -14.70
N ILE A 125 8.47 0.07 -14.83
CA ILE A 125 8.69 1.07 -15.86
C ILE A 125 9.40 0.43 -17.05
N THR A 126 8.82 0.58 -18.24
CA THR A 126 9.44 0.15 -19.50
C THR A 126 9.76 1.37 -20.39
N ARG A 127 10.74 1.22 -21.28
CA ARG A 127 10.95 2.20 -22.35
C ARG A 127 9.81 2.16 -23.36
N CYS A 128 9.40 3.33 -23.85
CA CYS A 128 8.66 3.41 -25.11
C CYS A 128 9.63 3.06 -26.24
N ASP A 129 9.35 1.98 -26.97
CA ASP A 129 9.98 1.68 -28.26
C ASP A 129 9.33 2.49 -29.39
#